data_AF-A0A3P7YDX7-F1
#
_entry.id   AF-A0A3P7YDX7-F1
#
_cell.length_a   1.000
_cell.length_b   1.000
_cell.length_c   1.000
_cell.angle_alpha   90.00
_cell.angle_beta   90.00
_cell.angle_gamma   90.00
#
_symmetry.space_group_name_H-M   'P 1'
#
loop_
_entity.id
_entity.type
_entity.pdbx_description
1 polymer ?
#
loop_
_entity_poly.entity_id
_entity_poly.type
_entity_poly.pdbx_seq_one_letter_code
_entity_poly.pdbx_strand_id
1 'polypeptide(L)'
;MVRYGEEFGDRYISDNQRQNGLNIRLHNFFPFYGGRYNYTLISTNGYISFAYFSDDSSTLQLGLDVDWPTQSDPAVIAPYLCKQRIQSGQGVDSRVFYRVETRRGAVQAVRDPLAGRAPCLGKPAHFRCDDQSEQFLDALQRALQQGVAGASTFRAEAALVVTWKNMRPNIGSELGLSTYQLVWMSDAQGLISYSMINYYKLGFDAADMYGNSRTGKCQAIFNGGNHTGSVQVDLSEITKQQPSSLASRSAVPHVTRGRYFHRTDDVVRPAGCGNKTGGTFPLLIYPNIVTMLGQTKVDVNGMCLNHAITYVLMIEQRQMAKCDILNPSIARCTLPKILDWGTKTVYFQPQSGLSNDEKAYVGFIYFVPPTLDPMRLDIGNIHSWYINPPPTQMTIKWYPRNFTAPRTFGATETVNYFDDSVYNVQLGLYVVGYKEAQDVNLRKFVPQHRVLARFGYLKLAPMVQAEAQTTGEDRGRFVDLPEGIISSPISLHWLWTLPPEGEFKGNKQDKQEKLTFVKEKDRGDDFFSDWQLIKIGLTTNIGGIRLLKTINWTELMNGILADMKCTKTSSLIGEFL
;
A
#
# COMPACT_ATOMS: atom_id res chain seq x y z
N MET A 1 -5.40 19.96 12.19
CA MET A 1 -4.23 20.30 11.33
C MET A 1 -2.97 19.72 11.95
N VAL A 2 -1.92 19.52 11.17
CA VAL A 2 -0.59 19.21 11.74
C VAL A 2 0.06 20.49 12.28
N ARG A 3 1.00 20.36 13.21
CA ARG A 3 1.67 21.51 13.87
C ARG A 3 2.37 22.40 12.84
N TYR A 4 2.17 23.71 12.94
CA TYR A 4 2.67 24.74 12.01
C TYR A 4 2.87 26.06 12.77
N GLY A 5 3.71 26.94 12.27
CA GLY A 5 4.14 28.17 12.93
C GLY A 5 5.67 28.33 12.98
N GLU A 6 6.14 29.52 13.32
CA GLU A 6 7.57 29.84 13.43
C GLU A 6 8.25 28.98 14.51
N GLU A 7 7.52 28.63 15.57
CA GLU A 7 7.97 27.75 16.66
C GLU A 7 8.28 26.32 16.19
N PHE A 8 7.69 25.89 15.08
CA PHE A 8 7.99 24.61 14.43
C PHE A 8 9.01 24.74 13.30
N GLY A 9 9.56 25.94 13.11
CA GLY A 9 10.54 26.25 12.09
C GLY A 9 9.94 26.57 10.72
N ASP A 10 8.67 26.97 10.65
CA ASP A 10 8.07 27.43 9.40
C ASP A 10 8.63 28.79 9.00
N ARG A 11 8.81 28.97 7.69
CA ARG A 11 8.94 30.30 7.09
C ARG A 11 7.56 30.74 6.65
N TYR A 12 7.33 32.04 6.57
CA TYR A 12 6.05 32.56 6.16
C TYR A 12 6.17 33.55 5.02
N ILE A 13 5.10 33.61 4.24
CA ILE A 13 4.81 34.68 3.29
C ILE A 13 3.86 35.63 4.02
N SER A 14 4.29 36.86 4.28
CA SER A 14 3.51 37.89 4.99
C SER A 14 2.87 38.94 4.08
N ASP A 15 3.43 39.13 2.90
CA ASP A 15 2.88 40.06 1.92
C ASP A 15 2.30 39.26 0.77
N ASN A 16 1.38 39.87 0.02
CA ASN A 16 0.95 39.31 -1.26
C ASN A 16 2.18 39.31 -2.17
N GLN A 17 2.92 38.20 -2.19
CA GLN A 17 4.01 38.02 -3.13
C GLN A 17 3.47 38.17 -4.56
N ARG A 18 4.36 38.47 -5.51
CA ARG A 18 4.05 38.76 -6.92
C ARG A 18 2.97 37.82 -7.45
N GLN A 19 2.18 38.24 -8.45
CA GLN A 19 1.13 37.42 -9.10
C GLN A 19 1.52 35.94 -9.31
N ASN A 20 2.82 35.67 -9.48
CA ASN A 20 3.39 34.35 -9.75
C ASN A 20 3.81 33.54 -8.50
N GLY A 21 3.52 33.93 -7.24
CA GLY A 21 3.85 33.13 -6.05
C GLY A 21 5.34 32.99 -5.66
N LEU A 22 5.63 32.21 -4.61
CA LEU A 22 6.98 31.95 -4.07
C LEU A 22 7.58 30.65 -4.62
N ASN A 23 8.71 30.73 -5.32
CA ASN A 23 9.46 29.54 -5.72
C ASN A 23 10.35 29.02 -4.59
N ILE A 24 10.22 27.73 -4.25
CA ILE A 24 11.08 27.04 -3.29
C ILE A 24 11.67 25.75 -3.88
N ARG A 25 12.85 25.36 -3.40
CA ARG A 25 13.46 24.06 -3.69
C ARG A 25 13.05 23.04 -2.65
N LEU A 26 12.78 21.80 -3.09
CA LEU A 26 12.35 20.67 -2.27
C LEU A 26 13.50 19.70 -1.94
N HIS A 27 14.57 19.68 -2.74
CA HIS A 27 15.76 18.81 -2.63
C HIS A 27 15.53 17.30 -2.71
N ASN A 28 14.37 16.79 -2.32
CA ASN A 28 13.87 15.47 -2.65
C ASN A 28 12.95 15.57 -3.87
N PHE A 29 12.79 14.46 -4.59
CA PHE A 29 11.82 14.35 -5.66
C PHE A 29 10.47 13.98 -5.09
N PHE A 30 9.44 14.73 -5.46
CA PHE A 30 8.06 14.46 -5.12
C PHE A 30 7.28 14.09 -6.40
N PRO A 31 6.85 12.82 -6.54
CA PRO A 31 6.03 12.36 -7.66
C PRO A 31 4.68 13.05 -7.72
N PHE A 32 4.28 13.51 -8.92
CA PHE A 32 2.95 14.00 -9.24
C PHE A 32 2.61 13.89 -10.73
N TYR A 33 1.54 13.15 -11.05
CA TYR A 33 1.16 12.77 -12.42
C TYR A 33 2.33 12.21 -13.26
N GLY A 34 3.12 11.33 -12.65
CA GLY A 34 4.31 10.71 -13.26
C GLY A 34 5.53 11.64 -13.35
N GLY A 35 5.36 12.96 -13.16
CA GLY A 35 6.46 13.92 -13.03
C GLY A 35 7.16 13.79 -11.68
N ARG A 36 8.47 14.07 -11.64
CA ARG A 36 9.27 14.08 -10.40
C ARG A 36 9.74 15.50 -10.11
N TYR A 37 9.05 16.18 -9.21
CA TYR A 37 9.32 17.60 -8.94
C TYR A 37 10.28 17.77 -7.76
N ASN A 38 11.32 18.57 -7.95
CA ASN A 38 12.27 18.96 -6.91
C ASN A 38 12.16 20.46 -6.53
N TYR A 39 11.12 21.12 -7.02
CA TYR A 39 10.76 22.50 -6.78
C TYR A 39 9.25 22.63 -6.72
N THR A 40 8.78 23.74 -6.15
CA THR A 40 7.37 24.12 -6.24
C THR A 40 7.21 25.61 -6.07
N LEU A 41 6.10 26.13 -6.58
CA LEU A 41 5.66 27.51 -6.49
C LEU A 41 4.46 27.59 -5.55
N ILE A 42 4.58 28.31 -4.44
CA ILE A 42 3.51 28.47 -3.45
C ILE A 42 2.77 29.78 -3.73
N SER A 43 1.48 29.69 -4.01
CA SER A 43 0.63 30.87 -4.27
C SER A 43 -0.23 31.22 -3.05
N THR A 44 -0.49 32.52 -2.84
CA THR A 44 -1.50 32.97 -1.88
C THR A 44 -2.91 32.56 -2.29
N ASN A 45 -3.13 32.26 -3.58
CA ASN A 45 -4.41 31.78 -4.13
C ASN A 45 -4.73 30.31 -3.80
N GLY A 46 -4.02 29.71 -2.83
CA GLY A 46 -4.41 28.43 -2.22
C GLY A 46 -3.98 27.20 -3.01
N TYR A 47 -2.87 27.30 -3.73
CA TYR A 47 -2.30 26.22 -4.51
C TYR A 47 -0.77 26.20 -4.47
N ILE A 48 -0.22 25.02 -4.76
CA ILE A 48 1.16 24.87 -5.17
C ILE A 48 1.22 24.44 -6.65
N SER A 49 2.15 25.00 -7.42
CA SER A 49 2.29 24.73 -8.85
C SER A 49 3.69 24.23 -9.19
N PHE A 50 3.78 23.52 -10.31
CA PHE A 50 5.03 23.05 -10.90
C PHE A 50 5.27 23.62 -12.30
N ALA A 51 4.42 24.55 -12.73
CA ALA A 51 4.57 25.31 -13.95
C ALA A 51 4.07 26.73 -13.72
N TYR A 52 4.30 27.61 -14.70
CA TYR A 52 3.72 28.95 -14.65
C TYR A 52 2.19 28.87 -14.68
N PHE A 53 1.54 29.52 -13.72
CA PHE A 53 0.09 29.60 -13.62
C PHE A 53 -0.33 31.03 -13.95
N SER A 54 -1.08 31.22 -15.04
CA SER A 54 -1.61 32.54 -15.38
C SER A 54 -2.81 32.88 -14.50
N ASP A 55 -2.70 33.97 -13.75
CA ASP A 55 -3.70 34.43 -12.79
C ASP A 55 -4.49 35.65 -13.32
N ASP A 56 -4.45 35.94 -14.62
CA ASP A 56 -5.03 37.19 -15.18
C ASP A 56 -6.56 37.16 -15.32
N SER A 57 -7.19 35.99 -15.19
CA SER A 57 -8.64 35.84 -15.26
C SER A 57 -9.34 36.07 -13.91
N SER A 58 -10.62 36.45 -13.98
CA SER A 58 -11.51 36.54 -12.80
C SER A 58 -11.84 35.17 -12.19
N THR A 59 -11.54 34.09 -12.92
CA THR A 59 -11.71 32.69 -12.52
C THR A 59 -10.47 31.89 -12.84
N LEU A 60 -9.86 31.27 -11.84
CA LEU A 60 -8.71 30.39 -12.03
C LEU A 60 -9.16 29.10 -12.72
N GLN A 61 -8.85 28.97 -14.01
CA GLN A 61 -9.22 27.82 -14.85
C GLN A 61 -8.12 26.76 -14.84
N LEU A 62 -8.52 25.48 -14.88
CA LEU A 62 -7.62 24.33 -14.89
C LEU A 62 -8.22 23.17 -15.69
N GLY A 63 -7.35 22.37 -16.32
CA GLY A 63 -7.74 21.14 -17.00
C GLY A 63 -8.73 21.38 -18.14
N LEU A 64 -9.87 20.68 -18.12
CA LEU A 64 -10.89 20.72 -19.18
C LEU A 64 -11.50 22.11 -19.42
N ASP A 65 -11.39 23.03 -18.45
CA ASP A 65 -11.88 24.40 -18.58
C ASP A 65 -10.91 25.33 -19.32
N VAL A 66 -9.71 24.84 -19.67
CA VAL A 66 -8.64 25.58 -20.35
C VAL A 66 -8.55 25.16 -21.81
N ASP A 67 -8.45 26.14 -22.71
CA ASP A 67 -8.22 25.90 -24.15
C ASP A 67 -6.75 25.57 -24.43
N TRP A 68 -6.30 24.37 -24.05
CA TRP A 68 -4.94 23.91 -24.32
C TRP A 68 -4.82 23.41 -25.77
N PRO A 69 -3.73 23.72 -26.51
CA PRO A 69 -2.49 24.36 -26.05
C PRO A 69 -2.42 25.88 -26.20
N THR A 70 -3.50 26.57 -26.57
CA THR A 70 -3.48 28.04 -26.75
C THR A 70 -3.28 28.76 -25.41
N GLN A 71 -3.83 28.19 -24.34
CA GLN A 71 -3.66 28.61 -22.96
C GLN A 71 -2.86 27.57 -22.16
N SER A 72 -2.04 28.06 -21.22
CA SER A 72 -1.23 27.19 -20.37
C SER A 72 -2.11 26.46 -19.35
N ASP A 73 -2.00 25.13 -19.30
CA ASP A 73 -2.63 24.28 -18.29
C ASP A 73 -1.54 23.72 -17.36
N PRO A 74 -1.30 24.35 -16.20
CA PRO A 74 -0.20 23.98 -15.31
C PRO A 74 -0.52 22.78 -14.41
N ALA A 75 0.52 22.01 -14.07
CA ALA A 75 0.44 20.97 -13.05
C ALA A 75 0.36 21.61 -11.66
N VAL A 76 -0.72 21.33 -10.91
CA VAL A 76 -1.08 22.04 -9.68
C VAL A 76 -1.68 21.10 -8.64
N ILE A 77 -1.33 21.31 -7.37
CA ILE A 77 -2.06 20.79 -6.22
C ILE A 77 -2.72 21.98 -5.52
N ALA A 78 -4.04 22.07 -5.61
CA ALA A 78 -4.81 23.15 -5.02
C ALA A 78 -5.75 22.63 -3.93
N PRO A 79 -5.32 22.66 -2.65
CA PRO A 79 -6.21 22.43 -1.53
C PRO A 79 -7.44 23.34 -1.57
N TYR A 80 -7.27 24.59 -1.99
CA TYR A 80 -8.37 25.53 -2.10
C TYR A 80 -8.04 26.65 -3.07
N LEU A 81 -8.15 26.34 -4.37
CA LEU A 81 -7.95 27.28 -5.47
C LEU A 81 -8.99 28.39 -5.40
N CYS A 82 -8.60 29.56 -4.90
CA CYS A 82 -9.48 30.71 -4.85
C CYS A 82 -8.71 32.03 -4.89
N LYS A 83 -9.30 33.06 -5.50
CA LYS A 83 -8.74 34.42 -5.48
C LYS A 83 -8.82 34.95 -4.04
N GLN A 84 -7.69 34.97 -3.36
CA GLN A 84 -7.60 35.34 -1.95
C GLN A 84 -6.27 36.05 -1.67
N ARG A 85 -6.22 36.81 -0.58
CA ARG A 85 -5.08 37.61 -0.18
C ARG A 85 -4.77 37.46 1.29
N ILE A 86 -3.53 37.79 1.63
CA ILE A 86 -3.11 37.95 3.02
C ILE A 86 -3.72 39.27 3.53
N GLN A 87 -4.39 39.19 4.68
CA GLN A 87 -4.97 40.37 5.33
C GLN A 87 -3.94 41.05 6.23
N SER A 88 -3.61 42.31 5.94
CA SER A 88 -2.80 43.16 6.80
C SER A 88 -3.67 44.12 7.63
N GLY A 89 -3.27 44.42 8.87
CA GLY A 89 -3.74 45.60 9.60
C GLY A 89 -5.04 45.53 10.42
N GLN A 90 -5.46 44.38 10.96
CA GLN A 90 -6.69 44.27 11.78
C GLN A 90 -6.54 43.35 13.03
N GLY A 91 -5.32 43.17 13.55
CA GLY A 91 -5.05 42.20 14.63
C GLY A 91 -5.24 40.73 14.23
N VAL A 92 -5.63 40.46 12.97
CA VAL A 92 -5.74 39.12 12.39
C VAL A 92 -4.37 38.68 11.89
N ASP A 93 -3.85 37.59 12.45
CA ASP A 93 -2.64 36.94 11.95
C ASP A 93 -2.98 36.10 10.71
N SER A 94 -2.81 36.71 9.53
CA SER A 94 -3.01 36.12 8.19
C SER A 94 -1.65 35.93 7.53
N ARG A 95 -1.28 34.70 7.21
CA ARG A 95 0.03 34.33 6.63
C ARG A 95 -0.05 33.00 5.90
N VAL A 96 0.87 32.77 4.97
CA VAL A 96 1.10 31.43 4.39
C VAL A 96 2.39 30.86 4.96
N PHE A 97 2.29 29.87 5.84
CA PHE A 97 3.43 29.18 6.43
C PHE A 97 3.88 28.01 5.55
N TYR A 98 5.18 27.77 5.48
CA TYR A 98 5.72 26.62 4.79
C TYR A 98 7.01 26.10 5.43
N ARG A 99 7.21 24.79 5.36
CA ARG A 99 8.48 24.12 5.66
C ARG A 99 8.64 22.83 4.88
N VAL A 100 9.87 22.38 4.73
CA VAL A 100 10.21 21.05 4.22
C VAL A 100 10.87 20.27 5.36
N GLU A 101 10.27 19.15 5.71
CA GLU A 101 10.77 18.21 6.72
C GLU A 101 11.39 17.02 6.01
N THR A 102 12.59 16.63 6.43
CA THR A 102 13.33 15.48 5.88
C THR A 102 13.87 14.63 7.01
N ARG A 103 14.04 13.33 6.78
CA ARG A 103 14.73 12.46 7.73
C ARG A 103 16.17 12.92 7.95
N ARG A 104 16.71 12.65 9.13
CA ARG A 104 18.09 12.97 9.52
C ARG A 104 19.06 12.05 8.76
N GLY A 105 20.01 12.67 8.05
CA GLY A 105 21.15 11.94 7.46
C GLY A 105 22.19 11.55 8.52
N ALA A 106 23.02 10.56 8.22
CA ALA A 106 24.01 9.99 9.16
C ALA A 106 25.07 10.99 9.69
N VAL A 107 25.18 12.18 9.13
CA VAL A 107 26.22 13.17 9.46
C VAL A 107 25.58 14.53 9.75
N GLN A 108 24.97 14.69 10.92
CA GLN A 108 24.70 16.01 11.48
C GLN A 108 24.99 16.01 12.98
N ALA A 109 26.06 16.70 13.36
CA ALA A 109 26.40 17.08 14.72
C ALA A 109 26.48 18.61 14.77
N VAL A 110 25.67 19.23 15.62
CA VAL A 110 26.04 20.05 16.79
C VAL A 110 24.73 20.75 17.23
N ARG A 111 24.36 20.56 18.50
CA ARG A 111 23.22 21.19 19.14
C ARG A 111 23.66 22.53 19.74
N ASP A 112 22.98 23.61 19.38
CA ASP A 112 22.89 24.80 20.24
C ASP A 112 21.53 24.75 20.97
N PRO A 113 21.49 24.55 22.29
CA PRO A 113 20.24 24.43 23.05
C PRO A 113 19.41 25.72 23.13
N LEU A 114 19.98 26.88 22.78
CA LEU A 114 19.37 28.20 22.99
C LEU A 114 18.76 28.80 21.72
N ALA A 115 19.02 28.22 20.55
CA ALA A 115 18.38 28.61 19.30
C ALA A 115 17.14 27.73 19.05
N GLY A 116 16.05 28.30 18.53
CA GLY A 116 14.91 27.53 18.03
C GLY A 116 15.33 26.48 17.00
N ARG A 117 14.40 25.65 16.48
CA ARG A 117 14.74 24.55 15.55
C ARG A 117 15.68 25.04 14.44
N ALA A 118 16.92 24.55 14.43
CA ALA A 118 17.93 24.95 13.46
C ALA A 118 17.59 24.39 12.07
N PRO A 119 17.96 25.09 10.98
CA PRO A 119 17.79 24.54 9.65
C PRO A 119 18.80 23.41 9.38
N CYS A 120 18.50 22.57 8.42
CA CYS A 120 19.44 21.55 7.96
C CYS A 120 20.76 22.18 7.48
N LEU A 121 21.90 21.60 7.89
CA LEU A 121 23.21 22.07 7.47
C LEU A 121 23.33 22.11 5.95
N GLY A 122 23.75 23.25 5.40
CA GLY A 122 23.92 23.44 3.96
C GLY A 122 22.60 23.53 3.17
N LYS A 123 21.45 23.64 3.84
CA LYS A 123 20.14 23.81 3.20
C LYS A 123 19.52 25.17 3.53
N PRO A 124 18.55 25.64 2.73
CA PRO A 124 17.79 26.85 3.04
C PRO A 124 17.06 26.79 4.40
N ALA A 125 16.74 27.96 4.96
CA ALA A 125 16.16 28.11 6.29
C ALA A 125 14.80 27.41 6.51
N HIS A 126 14.08 27.05 5.44
CA HIS A 126 12.80 26.33 5.53
C HIS A 126 12.95 24.80 5.64
N PHE A 127 14.18 24.27 5.62
CA PHE A 127 14.45 22.83 5.77
C PHE A 127 14.68 22.42 7.21
N ARG A 128 14.07 21.31 7.62
CA ARG A 128 14.17 20.70 8.95
C ARG A 128 14.55 19.21 8.83
N CYS A 129 15.49 18.76 9.66
CA CYS A 129 16.00 17.38 9.69
C CYS A 129 16.58 17.00 11.06
N ASP A 130 15.93 17.48 12.11
CA ASP A 130 16.30 17.20 13.50
C ASP A 130 15.53 15.98 14.05
N ASP A 131 15.73 15.67 15.34
CA ASP A 131 15.02 14.56 15.99
C ASP A 131 13.49 14.78 16.03
N GLN A 132 13.01 16.03 15.96
CA GLN A 132 11.58 16.34 15.84
C GLN A 132 11.07 16.09 14.42
N SER A 133 11.90 16.25 13.39
CA SER A 133 11.57 15.92 12.00
C SER A 133 11.27 14.43 11.85
N GLU A 134 12.09 13.57 12.48
CA GLU A 134 11.85 12.12 12.54
C GLU A 134 10.48 11.80 13.13
N GLN A 135 10.20 12.31 14.33
CA GLN A 135 8.92 12.09 15.02
C GLN A 135 7.72 12.64 14.23
N PHE A 136 7.91 13.77 13.56
CA PHE A 136 6.89 14.39 12.73
C PHE A 136 6.57 13.53 11.51
N LEU A 137 7.58 13.05 10.78
CA LEU A 137 7.38 12.16 9.63
C LEU A 137 6.76 10.82 10.04
N ASP A 138 7.12 10.26 11.20
CA ASP A 138 6.48 9.07 11.77
C ASP A 138 5.00 9.32 12.12
N ALA A 139 4.68 10.50 12.66
CA ALA A 139 3.30 10.88 12.93
C ALA A 139 2.47 11.02 11.64
N LEU A 140 3.06 11.56 10.56
CA LEU A 140 2.40 11.63 9.25
C LEU A 140 2.13 10.25 8.66
N GLN A 141 3.08 9.32 8.76
CA GLN A 141 2.89 7.94 8.31
C GLN A 141 1.78 7.24 9.10
N ARG A 142 1.76 7.39 10.43
CA ARG A 142 0.67 6.87 11.27
C ARG A 142 -0.69 7.45 10.86
N ALA A 143 -0.75 8.74 10.54
CA ALA A 143 -1.98 9.36 10.06
C ALA A 143 -2.45 8.76 8.72
N LEU A 144 -1.54 8.46 7.78
CA LEU A 144 -1.89 7.77 6.54
C LEU A 144 -2.44 6.36 6.81
N GLN A 145 -1.85 5.61 7.73
CA GLN A 145 -2.28 4.23 8.06
C GLN A 145 -3.70 4.15 8.64
N GLN A 146 -4.20 5.23 9.26
CA GLN A 146 -5.59 5.28 9.73
C GLN A 146 -6.60 5.41 8.58
N GLY A 147 -6.20 5.96 7.44
CA GLY A 147 -7.11 6.29 6.35
C GLY A 147 -6.87 5.56 5.04
N VAL A 148 -5.66 5.07 4.77
CA VAL A 148 -5.24 4.67 3.43
C VAL A 148 -4.88 3.19 3.39
N ALA A 149 -5.59 2.44 2.56
CA ALA A 149 -5.27 1.04 2.27
C ALA A 149 -3.85 0.96 1.67
N GLY A 150 -2.99 0.18 2.33
CA GLY A 150 -1.58 0.02 1.93
C GLY A 150 -0.62 1.09 2.41
N ALA A 151 -1.06 2.09 3.20
CA ALA A 151 -0.12 3.08 3.77
C ALA A 151 0.90 2.48 4.75
N SER A 152 0.70 1.25 5.22
CA SER A 152 1.67 0.53 6.04
C SER A 152 3.00 0.25 5.31
N THR A 153 3.01 0.23 3.96
CA THR A 153 4.24 0.05 3.17
C THR A 153 4.94 1.34 2.80
N PHE A 154 4.28 2.48 3.01
CA PHE A 154 4.85 3.77 2.69
C PHE A 154 5.70 4.30 3.85
N ARG A 155 6.94 4.70 3.53
CA ARG A 155 7.82 5.44 4.45
C ARG A 155 8.08 6.83 3.88
N ALA A 156 7.40 7.83 4.44
CA ALA A 156 7.73 9.24 4.22
C ALA A 156 9.19 9.53 4.61
N GLU A 157 9.98 9.92 3.62
CA GLU A 157 11.36 10.41 3.75
C GLU A 157 11.39 11.93 3.82
N ALA A 158 10.50 12.58 3.05
CA ALA A 158 10.35 14.02 3.01
C ALA A 158 8.88 14.41 3.02
N ALA A 159 8.59 15.57 3.59
CA ALA A 159 7.27 16.18 3.57
C ALA A 159 7.34 17.70 3.39
N LEU A 160 6.64 18.23 2.40
CA LEU A 160 6.34 19.65 2.27
C LEU A 160 5.06 19.94 3.07
N VAL A 161 5.12 20.91 3.98
CA VAL A 161 3.96 21.41 4.73
C VAL A 161 3.72 22.85 4.29
N VAL A 162 2.50 23.17 3.84
CA VAL A 162 2.07 24.53 3.52
C VAL A 162 0.74 24.80 4.21
N THR A 163 0.65 25.88 4.98
CA THR A 163 -0.55 26.26 5.73
C THR A 163 -0.96 27.68 5.35
N TRP A 164 -2.16 27.82 4.79
CA TRP A 164 -2.80 29.09 4.52
C TRP A 164 -3.64 29.46 5.74
N LYS A 165 -3.17 30.42 6.55
CA LYS A 165 -3.83 30.84 7.79
C LYS A 165 -4.61 32.13 7.55
N ASN A 166 -5.89 32.12 7.93
CA ASN A 166 -6.80 33.27 7.85
C ASN A 166 -6.73 34.02 6.50
N MET A 167 -6.80 33.30 5.39
CA MET A 167 -6.82 33.91 4.07
C MET A 167 -8.14 34.62 3.84
N ARG A 168 -8.07 35.85 3.32
CA ARG A 168 -9.25 36.66 3.02
C ARG A 168 -9.60 36.53 1.54
N PRO A 169 -10.85 36.18 1.18
CA PRO A 169 -11.25 36.14 -0.23
C PRO A 169 -11.19 37.56 -0.84
N ASN A 170 -10.80 37.63 -2.12
CA ASN A 170 -10.79 38.90 -2.87
C ASN A 170 -12.17 39.30 -3.37
N ILE A 171 -13.07 38.32 -3.49
CA ILE A 171 -14.44 38.45 -3.98
C ILE A 171 -15.36 37.82 -2.93
N GLY A 172 -16.46 38.49 -2.57
CA GLY A 172 -17.43 37.98 -1.58
C GLY A 172 -17.27 38.54 -0.17
N SER A 173 -17.78 37.82 0.83
CA SER A 173 -17.85 38.28 2.22
C SER A 173 -16.47 38.48 2.86
N GLU A 174 -16.22 39.69 3.36
CA GLU A 174 -14.95 40.07 4.00
C GLU A 174 -14.67 39.33 5.32
N LEU A 175 -15.70 38.73 5.91
CA LEU A 175 -15.64 37.97 7.17
C LEU A 175 -15.31 36.48 6.94
N GLY A 176 -15.33 36.02 5.69
CA GLY A 176 -15.18 34.62 5.29
C GLY A 176 -13.74 34.07 5.32
N LEU A 177 -13.02 34.24 6.43
CA LEU A 177 -11.62 33.82 6.54
C LEU A 177 -11.45 32.30 6.45
N SER A 178 -10.55 31.87 5.58
CA SER A 178 -10.26 30.45 5.35
C SER A 178 -8.93 30.02 5.98
N THR A 179 -8.88 28.81 6.52
CA THR A 179 -7.66 28.21 7.07
C THR A 179 -7.58 26.73 6.73
N TYR A 180 -6.54 26.38 5.99
CA TYR A 180 -6.34 25.04 5.45
C TYR A 180 -4.85 24.77 5.22
N GLN A 181 -4.51 23.50 5.04
CA GLN A 181 -3.13 23.03 5.02
C GLN A 181 -2.96 21.88 4.03
N LEU A 182 -1.87 21.93 3.26
CA LEU A 182 -1.37 20.84 2.45
C LEU A 182 -0.15 20.22 3.14
N VAL A 183 -0.15 18.90 3.24
CA VAL A 183 1.04 18.11 3.56
C VAL A 183 1.27 17.16 2.39
N TRP A 184 2.37 17.34 1.67
CA TRP A 184 2.73 16.49 0.54
C TRP A 184 3.97 15.68 0.91
N MET A 185 3.88 14.36 0.82
CA MET A 185 4.88 13.42 1.33
C MET A 185 5.44 12.59 0.19
N SER A 186 6.73 12.28 0.25
CA SER A 186 7.39 11.36 -0.69
C SER A 186 8.32 10.38 0.02
N ASP A 187 8.52 9.22 -0.60
CA ASP A 187 9.46 8.20 -0.17
C ASP A 187 10.90 8.53 -0.56
N ALA A 188 11.85 7.73 -0.08
CA ALA A 188 13.28 7.98 -0.30
C ALA A 188 13.70 7.88 -1.77
N GLN A 189 13.00 7.07 -2.56
CA GLN A 189 13.30 6.88 -3.98
C GLN A 189 12.58 7.89 -4.89
N GLY A 190 11.65 8.69 -4.34
CA GLY A 190 10.82 9.58 -5.13
C GLY A 190 9.99 8.81 -6.16
N LEU A 191 9.37 7.70 -5.74
CA LEU A 191 8.51 6.84 -6.54
C LEU A 191 7.05 6.90 -6.09
N ILE A 192 6.83 7.00 -4.78
CA ILE A 192 5.48 7.03 -4.20
C ILE A 192 5.30 8.37 -3.49
N SER A 193 4.14 8.99 -3.70
CA SER A 193 3.77 10.22 -3.01
C SER A 193 2.32 10.18 -2.53
N TYR A 194 2.11 10.81 -1.38
CA TYR A 194 0.80 10.98 -0.78
C TYR A 194 0.60 12.44 -0.41
N SER A 195 -0.62 12.94 -0.59
CA SER A 195 -1.04 14.21 -0.03
C SER A 195 -2.02 13.98 1.12
N MET A 196 -1.90 14.83 2.14
CA MET A 196 -2.85 14.99 3.23
C MET A 196 -3.28 16.45 3.24
N ILE A 197 -4.56 16.69 2.98
CA ILE A 197 -5.15 18.03 3.03
C ILE A 197 -5.96 18.14 4.32
N ASN A 198 -5.72 19.19 5.09
CA ASN A 198 -6.45 19.49 6.32
C ASN A 198 -7.17 20.83 6.19
N TYR A 199 -8.49 20.84 6.33
CA TYR A 199 -9.33 22.03 6.41
C TYR A 199 -9.71 22.29 7.86
N TYR A 200 -9.46 23.50 8.35
CA TYR A 200 -9.93 23.92 9.67
C TYR A 200 -11.23 24.71 9.57
N LYS A 201 -11.25 25.69 8.68
CA LYS A 201 -12.43 26.49 8.33
C LYS A 201 -12.31 26.96 6.89
N LEU A 202 -13.43 26.99 6.18
CA LEU A 202 -13.55 27.57 4.84
C LEU A 202 -14.72 28.54 4.93
N GLY A 203 -14.43 29.83 4.84
CA GLY A 203 -15.40 30.88 5.19
C GLY A 203 -16.10 31.52 4.00
N PHE A 204 -15.75 31.12 2.77
CA PHE A 204 -16.33 31.67 1.56
C PHE A 204 -16.73 30.52 0.64
N ASP A 205 -17.94 30.55 0.12
CA ASP A 205 -18.39 29.65 -0.93
C ASP A 205 -18.67 30.49 -2.17
N ALA A 206 -18.01 30.18 -3.26
CA ALA A 206 -18.14 30.99 -4.46
C ALA A 206 -19.43 30.74 -5.27
N ALA A 207 -20.38 29.99 -4.70
CA ALA A 207 -21.76 29.98 -5.16
C ALA A 207 -22.58 31.18 -4.62
N ASP A 208 -22.04 31.92 -3.64
CA ASP A 208 -22.81 32.80 -2.75
C ASP A 208 -22.68 34.31 -3.06
N MET A 209 -22.48 34.73 -4.30
CA MET A 209 -22.68 36.15 -4.62
C MET A 209 -24.06 36.42 -5.21
N TYR A 210 -24.58 35.55 -6.10
CA TYR A 210 -25.93 35.67 -6.68
C TYR A 210 -26.50 34.33 -7.21
N GLY A 211 -25.99 33.17 -6.75
CA GLY A 211 -26.42 31.84 -7.24
C GLY A 211 -26.09 31.54 -8.71
N ASN A 212 -25.47 32.49 -9.44
CA ASN A 212 -25.20 32.39 -10.88
C ASN A 212 -23.89 33.04 -11.34
N SER A 213 -23.11 33.63 -10.41
CA SER A 213 -21.83 34.27 -10.76
C SER A 213 -20.73 33.20 -10.92
N ARG A 214 -20.31 32.93 -12.17
CA ARG A 214 -19.14 32.07 -12.45
C ARG A 214 -17.83 32.65 -11.89
N THR A 215 -17.79 33.95 -11.65
CA THR A 215 -16.62 34.70 -11.18
C THR A 215 -16.27 34.40 -9.73
N GLY A 216 -14.99 34.15 -9.45
CA GLY A 216 -14.52 33.89 -8.09
C GLY A 216 -14.73 32.46 -7.58
N LYS A 217 -15.08 31.50 -8.45
CA LYS A 217 -15.30 30.09 -8.08
C LYS A 217 -14.09 29.52 -7.31
N CYS A 218 -14.28 29.19 -6.04
CA CYS A 218 -13.31 28.42 -5.27
C CYS A 218 -13.48 26.92 -5.56
N GLN A 219 -12.38 26.18 -5.67
CA GLN A 219 -12.42 24.73 -5.84
C GLN A 219 -11.21 24.04 -5.22
N ALA A 220 -11.37 22.78 -4.82
CA ALA A 220 -10.29 21.96 -4.30
C ALA A 220 -9.98 20.86 -5.31
N ILE A 221 -8.79 20.93 -5.94
CA ILE A 221 -8.50 20.15 -7.15
C ILE A 221 -7.00 19.83 -7.28
N PHE A 222 -6.71 18.67 -7.85
CA PHE A 222 -5.42 18.29 -8.38
C PHE A 222 -5.49 18.35 -9.91
N ASN A 223 -4.49 18.94 -10.56
CA ASN A 223 -4.41 19.02 -12.01
C ASN A 223 -3.05 18.55 -12.50
N GLY A 224 -3.01 17.62 -13.45
CA GLY A 224 -1.77 17.10 -14.01
C GLY A 224 -1.07 18.04 -15.00
N GLY A 225 -1.76 19.08 -15.46
CA GLY A 225 -1.29 20.00 -16.49
C GLY A 225 -1.33 19.38 -17.90
N ASN A 226 -1.26 20.22 -18.93
CA ASN A 226 -1.31 19.83 -20.35
C ASN A 226 -2.45 18.85 -20.68
N HIS A 227 -3.64 19.03 -20.08
CA HIS A 227 -4.80 18.13 -20.24
C HIS A 227 -4.55 16.66 -19.82
N THR A 228 -3.53 16.41 -18.98
CA THR A 228 -3.23 15.06 -18.43
C THR A 228 -4.36 14.52 -17.54
N GLY A 229 -5.17 15.43 -16.96
CA GLY A 229 -6.36 15.10 -16.20
C GLY A 229 -6.44 15.87 -14.89
N SER A 230 -7.65 15.95 -14.32
CA SER A 230 -7.91 16.64 -13.06
C SER A 230 -8.77 15.79 -12.12
N VAL A 231 -8.52 15.93 -10.82
CA VAL A 231 -9.20 15.17 -9.76
C VAL A 231 -9.60 16.13 -8.65
N GLN A 232 -10.89 16.22 -8.34
CA GLN A 232 -11.36 17.00 -7.19
C GLN A 232 -10.97 16.31 -5.88
N VAL A 233 -10.74 17.11 -4.82
CA VAL A 233 -10.41 16.59 -3.48
C VAL A 233 -11.53 15.68 -2.96
N ASP A 234 -12.79 16.08 -3.14
CA ASP A 234 -13.99 15.29 -2.88
C ASP A 234 -14.96 15.45 -4.06
N LEU A 235 -15.57 14.33 -4.48
CA LEU A 235 -16.40 14.26 -5.70
C LEU A 235 -17.89 14.41 -5.42
N SER A 236 -18.28 14.57 -4.15
CA SER A 236 -19.69 14.69 -3.81
C SER A 236 -20.30 15.93 -4.44
N GLU A 237 -21.57 15.83 -4.79
CA GLU A 237 -22.32 16.94 -5.37
C GLU A 237 -22.38 18.14 -4.41
N ILE A 238 -22.50 17.87 -3.10
CA ILE A 238 -22.47 18.89 -2.05
C ILE A 238 -21.16 19.68 -2.11
N THR A 239 -20.01 19.04 -2.27
CA THR A 239 -18.73 19.75 -2.33
C THR A 239 -18.55 20.56 -3.61
N LYS A 240 -19.14 20.11 -4.73
CA LYS A 240 -19.11 20.89 -5.98
C LYS A 240 -19.90 22.19 -5.88
N GLN A 241 -21.03 22.15 -5.17
CA GLN A 241 -21.90 23.32 -4.96
C GLN A 241 -21.40 24.20 -3.82
N GLN A 242 -20.91 23.56 -2.75
CA GLN A 242 -20.46 24.20 -1.52
C GLN A 242 -19.08 23.66 -1.10
N PRO A 243 -17.99 24.23 -1.65
CA PRO A 243 -16.63 23.82 -1.32
C PRO A 243 -16.30 23.88 0.18
N SER A 244 -16.93 24.77 0.96
CA SER A 244 -16.72 24.88 2.40
C SER A 244 -17.12 23.62 3.18
N SER A 245 -17.99 22.76 2.62
CA SER A 245 -18.35 21.46 3.18
C SER A 245 -17.15 20.55 3.41
N LEU A 246 -16.02 20.79 2.73
CA LEU A 246 -14.76 20.11 2.98
C LEU A 246 -14.26 20.30 4.42
N ALA A 247 -14.60 21.39 5.12
CA ALA A 247 -14.19 21.60 6.50
C ALA A 247 -15.06 20.82 7.52
N SER A 248 -16.30 20.48 7.16
CA SER A 248 -17.22 19.74 8.02
C SER A 248 -17.18 18.22 7.79
N ARG A 249 -16.71 17.78 6.62
CA ARG A 249 -16.63 16.36 6.22
C ARG A 249 -15.18 15.86 6.24
N SER A 250 -14.97 14.56 6.08
CA SER A 250 -13.64 13.95 6.18
C SER A 250 -13.57 12.60 5.49
N ALA A 251 -12.38 12.25 5.00
CA ALA A 251 -12.05 10.90 4.55
C ALA A 251 -11.67 9.96 5.69
N VAL A 252 -11.43 10.50 6.90
CA VAL A 252 -11.17 9.77 8.15
C VAL A 252 -12.01 10.31 9.29
N PRO A 253 -13.35 10.14 9.23
CA PRO A 253 -14.27 10.73 10.21
C PRO A 253 -14.04 10.23 11.64
N HIS A 254 -13.44 9.05 11.82
CA HIS A 254 -13.07 8.49 13.12
C HIS A 254 -11.86 9.16 13.78
N VAL A 255 -11.09 9.96 13.02
CA VAL A 255 -9.91 10.66 13.55
C VAL A 255 -10.20 12.14 13.71
N THR A 256 -10.65 12.79 12.63
CA THR A 256 -10.87 14.24 12.63
C THR A 256 -11.71 14.66 11.43
N ARG A 257 -12.40 15.80 11.57
CA ARG A 257 -13.07 16.46 10.44
C ARG A 257 -12.05 17.18 9.55
N GLY A 258 -12.41 17.43 8.30
CA GLY A 258 -11.65 18.22 7.35
C GLY A 258 -10.39 17.57 6.82
N ARG A 259 -10.19 16.26 6.99
CA ARG A 259 -8.96 15.58 6.55
C ARG A 259 -9.21 14.68 5.36
N TYR A 260 -8.43 14.90 4.31
CA TYR A 260 -8.50 14.13 3.07
C TYR A 260 -7.13 13.59 2.69
N PHE A 261 -7.12 12.41 2.10
CA PHE A 261 -5.91 11.73 1.67
C PHE A 261 -5.98 11.40 0.18
N HIS A 262 -4.87 11.54 -0.51
CA HIS A 262 -4.76 11.14 -1.91
C HIS A 262 -3.41 10.50 -2.14
N ARG A 263 -3.39 9.40 -2.90
CA ARG A 263 -2.16 8.92 -3.52
C ARG A 263 -1.93 9.78 -4.76
N THR A 264 -0.75 10.37 -4.89
CA THR A 264 -0.49 11.46 -5.85
C THR A 264 0.72 11.17 -6.73
N ASP A 265 1.06 9.91 -6.99
CA ASP A 265 2.23 9.52 -7.79
C ASP A 265 1.98 9.56 -9.31
N ASP A 266 1.67 8.43 -9.95
CA ASP A 266 1.45 8.36 -11.40
C ASP A 266 0.10 8.95 -11.80
N VAL A 267 -0.91 8.69 -10.98
CA VAL A 267 -2.28 9.19 -11.12
C VAL A 267 -2.80 9.54 -9.74
N VAL A 268 -3.52 10.65 -9.64
CA VAL A 268 -4.14 11.04 -8.38
C VAL A 268 -5.34 10.13 -8.07
N ARG A 269 -5.25 9.40 -6.96
CA ARG A 269 -6.31 8.50 -6.48
C ARG A 269 -6.73 8.94 -5.10
N PRO A 270 -8.00 9.38 -4.91
CA PRO A 270 -8.45 9.75 -3.58
C PRO A 270 -8.51 8.52 -2.68
N ALA A 271 -8.03 8.66 -1.45
CA ALA A 271 -7.91 7.64 -0.42
C ALA A 271 -8.78 7.98 0.80
N GLY A 272 -8.90 7.04 1.75
CA GLY A 272 -9.90 7.15 2.81
C GLY A 272 -11.30 6.88 2.34
N CYS A 273 -12.28 7.16 3.20
CA CYS A 273 -13.67 7.01 2.83
C CYS A 273 -14.20 8.24 2.08
N GLY A 274 -15.18 8.02 1.21
CA GLY A 274 -15.88 9.13 0.58
C GLY A 274 -17.11 8.61 -0.14
N ASN A 275 -18.08 9.49 -0.37
CA ASN A 275 -19.30 9.13 -1.10
C ASN A 275 -19.05 9.25 -2.61
N LYS A 276 -18.08 8.49 -3.11
CA LYS A 276 -17.71 8.49 -4.52
C LYS A 276 -18.67 7.58 -5.26
N THR A 277 -19.24 8.04 -6.37
CA THR A 277 -20.04 7.17 -7.22
C THR A 277 -19.16 6.05 -7.79
N GLY A 278 -19.65 4.81 -7.72
CA GLY A 278 -19.00 3.68 -8.36
C GLY A 278 -18.72 3.97 -9.84
N GLY A 279 -17.45 3.90 -10.24
CA GLY A 279 -17.01 4.05 -11.63
C GLY A 279 -16.12 5.26 -11.94
N THR A 280 -16.04 6.30 -11.09
CA THR A 280 -15.19 7.47 -11.39
C THR A 280 -13.70 7.22 -11.10
N PHE A 281 -13.39 6.52 -10.00
CA PHE A 281 -12.02 6.13 -9.65
C PHE A 281 -12.01 4.69 -9.16
N PRO A 282 -11.01 3.88 -9.54
CA PRO A 282 -10.88 2.54 -9.00
C PRO A 282 -10.61 2.58 -7.50
N LEU A 283 -11.11 1.58 -6.77
CA LEU A 283 -10.82 1.41 -5.36
C LEU A 283 -9.31 1.31 -5.12
N LEU A 284 -8.85 1.92 -4.03
CA LEU A 284 -7.51 1.65 -3.51
C LEU A 284 -7.58 0.32 -2.76
N ILE A 285 -6.93 -0.68 -3.34
CA ILE A 285 -6.84 -2.03 -2.80
C ILE A 285 -5.36 -2.32 -2.54
N TYR A 286 -5.06 -2.85 -1.35
CA TYR A 286 -3.73 -3.29 -1.01
C TYR A 286 -3.76 -4.61 -0.24
N PRO A 287 -2.95 -5.61 -0.64
CA PRO A 287 -2.20 -5.65 -1.88
C PRO A 287 -3.13 -5.76 -3.11
N ASN A 288 -2.72 -5.17 -4.23
CA ASN A 288 -3.43 -5.23 -5.51
C ASN A 288 -3.01 -6.41 -6.40
N ILE A 289 -1.99 -7.17 -5.97
CA ILE A 289 -1.55 -8.43 -6.59
C ILE A 289 -1.66 -9.51 -5.52
N VAL A 290 -2.35 -10.61 -5.81
CA VAL A 290 -2.66 -11.66 -4.83
C VAL A 290 -2.54 -13.05 -5.44
N THR A 291 -2.24 -14.04 -4.61
CA THR A 291 -2.18 -15.43 -5.05
C THR A 291 -3.56 -16.00 -5.38
N MET A 292 -3.63 -16.79 -6.44
CA MET A 292 -4.81 -17.59 -6.80
C MET A 292 -5.22 -18.62 -5.75
N LEU A 293 -4.32 -18.97 -4.82
CA LEU A 293 -4.61 -19.96 -3.78
C LEU A 293 -5.63 -19.47 -2.74
N GLY A 294 -5.98 -18.18 -2.77
CA GLY A 294 -6.92 -17.57 -1.83
C GLY A 294 -6.30 -17.30 -0.48
N GLN A 295 -7.15 -17.09 0.52
CA GLN A 295 -6.80 -16.87 1.95
C GLN A 295 -5.85 -15.69 2.19
N THR A 296 -5.74 -14.83 1.19
CA THR A 296 -5.04 -13.57 1.28
C THR A 296 -6.05 -12.52 1.71
N LYS A 297 -5.68 -11.71 2.70
CA LYS A 297 -6.48 -10.56 3.11
C LYS A 297 -6.05 -9.34 2.31
N VAL A 298 -7.02 -8.56 1.84
CA VAL A 298 -6.82 -7.28 1.16
C VAL A 298 -7.52 -6.17 1.92
N ASP A 299 -6.84 -5.05 2.07
CA ASP A 299 -7.38 -3.82 2.64
C ASP A 299 -7.94 -2.96 1.50
N VAL A 300 -9.14 -2.41 1.71
CA VAL A 300 -9.89 -1.66 0.71
C VAL A 300 -10.34 -0.33 1.29
N ASN A 301 -10.06 0.76 0.58
CA ASN A 301 -10.76 2.04 0.77
C ASN A 301 -11.93 2.13 -0.19
N GLY A 302 -13.04 2.75 0.23
CA GLY A 302 -14.21 2.96 -0.62
C GLY A 302 -15.21 3.94 0.01
N MET A 303 -16.45 3.47 0.18
CA MET A 303 -17.47 4.19 0.95
C MET A 303 -17.09 4.32 2.42
N CYS A 304 -17.74 5.26 3.13
CA CYS A 304 -17.63 5.33 4.59
C CYS A 304 -18.37 4.16 5.22
N LEU A 305 -17.65 3.41 6.05
CA LEU A 305 -18.06 2.10 6.57
C LEU A 305 -18.77 2.23 7.91
N ASN A 306 -19.78 1.39 8.12
CA ASN A 306 -20.52 1.28 9.38
C ASN A 306 -20.41 -0.14 9.95
N HIS A 307 -19.98 -0.27 11.20
CA HIS A 307 -19.87 -1.57 11.90
C HIS A 307 -21.18 -2.33 12.05
N ALA A 308 -22.33 -1.66 11.94
CA ALA A 308 -23.64 -2.31 11.94
C ALA A 308 -24.00 -3.00 10.61
N ILE A 309 -23.25 -2.73 9.53
CA ILE A 309 -23.55 -3.22 8.18
C ILE A 309 -22.45 -4.21 7.75
N THR A 310 -22.86 -5.35 7.22
CA THR A 310 -21.91 -6.30 6.62
C THR A 310 -21.56 -5.87 5.21
N TYR A 311 -20.27 -5.84 4.90
CA TYR A 311 -19.76 -5.52 3.55
C TYR A 311 -19.12 -6.74 2.89
N VAL A 312 -19.23 -6.80 1.58
CA VAL A 312 -18.71 -7.88 0.75
C VAL A 312 -17.93 -7.31 -0.43
N LEU A 313 -16.88 -8.03 -0.82
CA LEU A 313 -16.13 -7.76 -2.03
C LEU A 313 -16.45 -8.87 -3.03
N MET A 314 -17.26 -8.54 -4.04
CA MET A 314 -17.63 -9.47 -5.10
C MET A 314 -16.57 -9.46 -6.20
N ILE A 315 -16.16 -10.62 -6.67
CA ILE A 315 -15.10 -10.80 -7.66
C ILE A 315 -15.76 -11.35 -8.94
N GLU A 316 -15.63 -10.62 -10.06
CA GLU A 316 -16.28 -10.95 -11.34
C GLU A 316 -17.79 -11.22 -11.23
N GLN A 317 -18.47 -10.61 -10.24
CA GLN A 317 -19.88 -10.84 -9.92
C GLN A 317 -20.25 -12.30 -9.62
N ARG A 318 -19.27 -13.17 -9.32
CA ARG A 318 -19.50 -14.60 -9.08
C ARG A 318 -19.15 -15.01 -7.66
N GLN A 319 -17.93 -14.67 -7.23
CA GLN A 319 -17.44 -15.08 -5.92
C GLN A 319 -17.50 -13.92 -4.93
N MET A 320 -17.78 -14.21 -3.66
CA MET A 320 -17.88 -13.22 -2.61
C MET A 320 -16.77 -13.42 -1.58
N ALA A 321 -16.04 -12.35 -1.28
CA ALA A 321 -15.12 -12.27 -0.16
C ALA A 321 -15.80 -11.54 1.01
N LYS A 322 -15.78 -12.16 2.19
CA LYS A 322 -16.27 -11.54 3.43
C LYS A 322 -15.29 -10.45 3.87
N CYS A 323 -15.81 -9.29 4.25
CA CYS A 323 -15.01 -8.17 4.74
C CYS A 323 -15.32 -7.84 6.19
N ASP A 324 -14.27 -7.65 6.98
CA ASP A 324 -14.32 -7.16 8.35
C ASP A 324 -13.92 -5.67 8.35
N ILE A 325 -14.64 -4.84 9.10
CA ILE A 325 -14.38 -3.40 9.15
C ILE A 325 -13.29 -3.15 10.20
N LEU A 326 -12.18 -2.51 9.79
CA LEU A 326 -11.12 -2.12 10.72
C LEU A 326 -11.41 -0.76 11.34
N ASN A 327 -11.87 0.17 10.52
CA ASN A 327 -12.32 1.49 10.92
C ASN A 327 -13.29 2.03 9.85
N PRO A 328 -13.93 3.19 10.06
CA PRO A 328 -14.86 3.78 9.07
C PRO A 328 -14.28 4.07 7.68
N SER A 329 -12.96 3.93 7.48
CA SER A 329 -12.27 4.20 6.21
C SER A 329 -11.67 2.97 5.53
N ILE A 330 -11.46 1.87 6.25
CA ILE A 330 -10.75 0.68 5.77
C ILE A 330 -11.54 -0.58 6.14
N ALA A 331 -11.84 -1.39 5.11
CA ALA A 331 -12.33 -2.75 5.27
C ALA A 331 -11.24 -3.75 4.89
N ARG A 332 -11.17 -4.87 5.60
CA ARG A 332 -10.28 -6.00 5.31
C ARG A 332 -11.09 -7.17 4.79
N CYS A 333 -10.89 -7.52 3.52
CA CYS A 333 -11.61 -8.60 2.86
C CYS A 333 -10.74 -9.85 2.75
N THR A 334 -11.29 -11.00 3.12
CA THR A 334 -10.60 -12.30 3.00
C THR A 334 -10.97 -12.93 1.65
N LEU A 335 -9.99 -13.01 0.74
CA LEU A 335 -10.24 -13.49 -0.61
C LEU A 335 -10.44 -15.02 -0.65
N PRO A 336 -11.45 -15.52 -1.36
CA PRO A 336 -11.60 -16.94 -1.64
C PRO A 336 -10.53 -17.43 -2.63
N LYS A 337 -10.43 -18.75 -2.78
CA LYS A 337 -9.57 -19.38 -3.79
C LYS A 337 -10.15 -19.15 -5.19
N ILE A 338 -9.37 -18.51 -6.06
CA ILE A 338 -9.75 -18.22 -7.45
C ILE A 338 -8.75 -18.88 -8.39
N LEU A 339 -9.18 -19.96 -9.02
CA LEU A 339 -8.38 -20.75 -9.96
C LEU A 339 -8.39 -20.16 -11.39
N ASP A 340 -8.43 -18.83 -11.49
CA ASP A 340 -8.30 -18.11 -12.74
C ASP A 340 -7.33 -16.94 -12.57
N TRP A 341 -6.22 -16.95 -13.32
CA TRP A 341 -5.21 -15.89 -13.24
C TRP A 341 -5.64 -14.66 -14.03
N GLY A 342 -4.93 -13.56 -13.82
CA GLY A 342 -5.13 -12.31 -14.51
C GLY A 342 -5.86 -11.26 -13.68
N THR A 343 -6.09 -10.10 -14.28
CA THR A 343 -6.82 -9.00 -13.64
C THR A 343 -8.28 -9.38 -13.51
N LYS A 344 -8.82 -9.28 -12.29
CA LYS A 344 -10.23 -9.45 -11.97
C LYS A 344 -10.80 -8.12 -11.49
N THR A 345 -12.00 -7.82 -11.98
CA THR A 345 -12.79 -6.68 -11.53
C THR A 345 -13.49 -7.06 -10.23
N VAL A 346 -13.39 -6.19 -9.24
CA VAL A 346 -14.01 -6.38 -7.93
C VAL A 346 -14.98 -5.26 -7.61
N TYR A 347 -16.06 -5.62 -6.91
CA TYR A 347 -17.17 -4.74 -6.57
C TYR A 347 -17.35 -4.76 -5.05
N PHE A 348 -17.10 -3.62 -4.41
CA PHE A 348 -17.26 -3.47 -2.97
C PHE A 348 -18.60 -2.79 -2.66
N GLN A 349 -19.43 -3.46 -1.86
CA GLN A 349 -20.79 -3.03 -1.53
C GLN A 349 -21.28 -3.67 -0.22
N PRO A 350 -22.31 -3.13 0.45
CA PRO A 350 -22.94 -3.82 1.57
C PRO A 350 -23.68 -5.08 1.09
N GLN A 351 -23.77 -6.08 1.98
CA GLN A 351 -24.34 -7.39 1.69
C GLN A 351 -25.86 -7.38 1.59
N SER A 352 -26.53 -6.49 2.34
CA SER A 352 -27.95 -6.22 2.16
C SER A 352 -28.13 -5.70 0.75
N GLY A 353 -28.60 -6.57 -0.15
CA GLY A 353 -28.74 -6.26 -1.57
C GLY A 353 -29.45 -4.92 -1.73
N LEU A 354 -28.74 -3.94 -2.23
CA LEU A 354 -29.34 -2.65 -2.52
C LEU A 354 -30.19 -2.81 -3.76
N SER A 355 -31.46 -2.46 -3.62
CA SER A 355 -32.35 -2.16 -4.72
C SER A 355 -31.70 -1.09 -5.60
N ASN A 356 -31.09 -1.50 -6.72
CA ASN A 356 -30.73 -0.73 -7.94
C ASN A 356 -30.07 0.68 -7.86
N ASP A 357 -29.95 1.36 -6.72
CA ASP A 357 -29.56 2.77 -6.62
C ASP A 357 -28.15 3.01 -6.04
N GLU A 358 -27.57 2.05 -5.32
CA GLU A 358 -26.20 2.17 -4.83
C GLU A 358 -25.24 1.44 -5.79
N LYS A 359 -24.60 2.21 -6.67
CA LYS A 359 -23.56 1.70 -7.57
C LYS A 359 -22.41 1.11 -6.75
N ALA A 360 -22.13 -0.17 -6.95
CA ALA A 360 -20.99 -0.83 -6.32
C ALA A 360 -19.68 -0.12 -6.66
N TYR A 361 -18.78 -0.02 -5.68
CA TYR A 361 -17.49 0.60 -5.89
C TYR A 361 -16.57 -0.38 -6.63
N VAL A 362 -15.99 0.04 -7.74
CA VAL A 362 -15.24 -0.84 -8.64
C VAL A 362 -13.74 -0.74 -8.39
N GLY A 363 -13.05 -1.87 -8.31
CA GLY A 363 -11.59 -1.94 -8.23
C GLY A 363 -11.04 -3.10 -9.07
N PHE A 364 -9.72 -3.24 -9.07
CA PHE A 364 -9.03 -4.29 -9.82
C PHE A 364 -8.00 -4.99 -8.94
N ILE A 365 -8.00 -6.33 -9.00
CA ILE A 365 -7.02 -7.17 -8.31
C ILE A 365 -6.40 -8.11 -9.34
N TYR A 366 -5.07 -8.19 -9.36
CA TYR A 366 -4.36 -9.13 -10.23
C TYR A 366 -4.10 -10.45 -9.51
N PHE A 367 -4.75 -11.51 -9.97
CA PHE A 367 -4.56 -12.86 -9.44
C PHE A 367 -3.40 -13.54 -10.17
N VAL A 368 -2.37 -13.91 -9.42
CA VAL A 368 -1.17 -14.56 -9.95
C VAL A 368 -1.15 -16.03 -9.61
N PRO A 369 -0.72 -16.88 -10.57
CA PRO A 369 -0.45 -18.26 -10.24
C PRO A 369 0.65 -18.29 -9.19
N PRO A 370 0.65 -19.32 -8.32
CA PRO A 370 1.65 -19.41 -7.27
C PRO A 370 3.08 -19.35 -7.80
N THR A 371 3.32 -19.80 -9.03
CA THR A 371 4.60 -19.70 -9.75
C THR A 371 5.12 -18.29 -10.01
N LEU A 372 4.23 -17.31 -10.12
CA LEU A 372 4.55 -15.91 -10.44
C LEU A 372 4.24 -14.94 -9.29
N ASP A 373 3.92 -15.46 -8.11
CA ASP A 373 3.59 -14.64 -6.95
C ASP A 373 4.80 -13.74 -6.57
N PRO A 374 4.66 -12.39 -6.61
CA PRO A 374 5.78 -11.51 -6.33
C PRO A 374 6.33 -11.82 -4.94
N MET A 375 7.64 -12.05 -4.89
CA MET A 375 8.37 -12.57 -3.73
C MET A 375 8.20 -11.67 -2.51
N ARG A 376 7.20 -11.97 -1.68
CA ARG A 376 7.03 -11.32 -0.37
C ARG A 376 7.89 -11.97 0.71
N LEU A 377 8.36 -13.18 0.42
CA LEU A 377 9.35 -13.96 1.17
C LEU A 377 10.57 -14.21 0.27
N ASP A 378 11.71 -13.65 0.66
CA ASP A 378 12.99 -13.82 -0.01
C ASP A 378 13.69 -15.06 0.55
N ILE A 379 13.89 -16.07 -0.29
CA ILE A 379 14.52 -17.36 0.06
C ILE A 379 16.02 -17.38 -0.26
N GLY A 380 16.62 -16.22 -0.57
CA GLY A 380 18.00 -16.09 -0.99
C GLY A 380 18.21 -16.53 -2.45
N ASN A 381 19.45 -16.89 -2.79
CA ASN A 381 19.79 -17.34 -4.13
C ASN A 381 19.14 -18.72 -4.40
N ILE A 382 18.10 -18.77 -5.23
CA ILE A 382 17.43 -20.04 -5.55
C ILE A 382 18.38 -21.07 -6.14
N HIS A 383 19.45 -20.65 -6.83
CA HIS A 383 20.45 -21.57 -7.39
C HIS A 383 21.19 -22.38 -6.32
N SER A 384 21.29 -21.87 -5.09
CA SER A 384 21.93 -22.62 -4.00
C SER A 384 21.13 -23.85 -3.57
N TRP A 385 19.83 -23.93 -3.92
CA TRP A 385 18.98 -25.11 -3.70
C TRP A 385 19.34 -26.28 -4.63
N TYR A 386 20.06 -26.02 -5.72
CA TYR A 386 20.43 -27.01 -6.73
C TYR A 386 21.91 -27.42 -6.64
N ILE A 387 22.66 -26.90 -5.67
CA ILE A 387 24.06 -27.28 -5.44
C ILE A 387 24.08 -28.64 -4.74
N ASN A 388 24.91 -29.56 -5.20
CA ASN A 388 25.16 -30.85 -4.56
C ASN A 388 26.61 -30.90 -4.04
N PRO A 389 26.84 -31.05 -2.71
CA PRO A 389 25.84 -31.08 -1.65
C PRO A 389 25.22 -29.70 -1.38
N PRO A 390 23.95 -29.66 -0.93
CA PRO A 390 23.30 -28.39 -0.62
C PRO A 390 23.94 -27.71 0.59
N PRO A 391 23.87 -26.37 0.69
CA PRO A 391 24.38 -25.64 1.85
C PRO A 391 23.72 -26.11 3.14
N THR A 392 24.51 -26.27 4.20
CA THR A 392 24.01 -26.72 5.52
C THR A 392 23.02 -25.73 6.16
N GLN A 393 23.14 -24.44 5.82
CA GLN A 393 22.29 -23.38 6.31
C GLN A 393 21.75 -22.53 5.16
N MET A 394 20.46 -22.24 5.20
CA MET A 394 19.82 -21.30 4.28
C MET A 394 19.15 -20.18 5.05
N THR A 395 19.19 -18.98 4.46
CA THR A 395 18.69 -17.76 5.09
C THR A 395 17.45 -17.29 4.37
N ILE A 396 16.35 -17.17 5.09
CA ILE A 396 15.10 -16.61 4.59
C ILE A 396 14.91 -15.22 5.19
N LYS A 397 14.53 -14.25 4.35
CA LYS A 397 14.29 -12.84 4.69
C LYS A 397 12.87 -12.45 4.31
N TRP A 398 12.26 -11.57 5.10
CA TRP A 398 10.94 -11.01 4.78
C TRP A 398 10.80 -9.61 5.35
N TYR A 399 9.86 -8.86 4.77
CA TYR A 399 9.48 -7.56 5.29
C TYR A 399 8.21 -7.69 6.14
N PRO A 400 8.23 -7.29 7.43
CA PRO A 400 7.05 -7.41 8.30
C PRO A 400 5.83 -6.64 7.79
N ARG A 401 6.04 -5.59 6.98
CA ARG A 401 4.97 -4.82 6.33
C ARG A 401 4.16 -5.61 5.29
N ASN A 402 4.65 -6.79 4.88
CA ASN A 402 3.97 -7.66 3.92
C ASN A 402 2.89 -8.54 4.56
N PHE A 403 2.78 -8.57 5.89
CA PHE A 403 1.70 -9.28 6.59
C PHE A 403 0.44 -8.43 6.69
N THR A 404 -0.72 -9.03 6.34
CA THR A 404 -2.06 -8.44 6.50
C THR A 404 -2.79 -8.96 7.74
N ALA A 405 -2.04 -9.45 8.75
CA ALA A 405 -2.60 -10.03 9.95
C ALA A 405 -3.49 -9.02 10.72
N PRO A 406 -4.71 -9.41 11.15
CA PRO A 406 -5.50 -8.61 12.07
C PRO A 406 -4.79 -8.66 13.42
N ARG A 407 -4.49 -7.48 13.98
CA ARG A 407 -4.13 -7.39 15.38
C ARG A 407 -5.31 -6.74 16.07
N THR A 408 -5.91 -7.46 17.00
CA THR A 408 -6.90 -6.93 17.92
C THR A 408 -6.20 -5.91 18.79
N PHE A 409 -6.38 -4.64 18.45
CA PHE A 409 -5.94 -3.53 19.28
C PHE A 409 -7.15 -3.08 20.09
N GLY A 410 -6.94 -2.83 21.39
CA GLY A 410 -7.92 -2.05 22.16
C GLY A 410 -8.19 -0.73 21.43
N ALA A 411 -9.37 -0.15 21.64
CA ALA A 411 -9.90 1.02 20.92
C ALA A 411 -9.01 2.30 20.92
N THR A 412 -7.80 2.24 21.47
CA THR A 412 -6.83 3.34 21.63
C THR A 412 -5.43 3.04 21.07
N GLU A 413 -5.13 1.82 20.59
CA GLU A 413 -3.77 1.48 20.15
C GLU A 413 -3.63 1.55 18.62
N THR A 414 -2.88 2.55 18.17
CA THR A 414 -2.48 2.74 16.77
C THR A 414 -1.22 1.92 16.47
N VAL A 415 -1.17 1.24 15.33
CA VAL A 415 0.00 0.41 14.94
C VAL A 415 1.21 1.31 14.67
N ASN A 416 2.18 1.32 15.56
CA ASN A 416 3.48 1.88 15.27
C ASN A 416 4.36 0.78 14.67
N TYR A 417 4.45 0.69 13.34
CA TYR A 417 5.41 -0.20 12.68
C TYR A 417 6.88 0.19 12.93
N PHE A 418 7.20 1.07 13.88
CA PHE A 418 8.57 1.31 14.34
C PHE A 418 8.75 0.97 15.82
N ASP A 419 7.67 0.51 16.49
CA ASP A 419 7.78 -0.07 17.80
C ASP A 419 8.20 -1.54 17.64
N ASP A 420 9.38 -1.88 18.18
CA ASP A 420 9.93 -3.24 18.23
C ASP A 420 8.94 -4.25 18.83
N SER A 421 8.00 -3.80 19.68
CA SER A 421 6.92 -4.62 20.21
C SER A 421 5.94 -5.10 19.11
N VAL A 422 5.72 -4.30 18.06
CA VAL A 422 4.94 -4.69 16.87
C VAL A 422 5.66 -5.80 16.11
N TYR A 423 6.97 -5.98 16.27
CA TYR A 423 7.73 -7.04 15.62
C TYR A 423 7.81 -8.35 16.43
N ASN A 424 7.19 -8.42 17.61
CA ASN A 424 7.16 -9.62 18.45
C ASN A 424 6.05 -10.63 18.08
N VAL A 425 5.99 -11.13 16.84
CA VAL A 425 4.99 -12.16 16.41
C VAL A 425 5.62 -13.48 15.94
N GLN A 426 5.24 -14.64 16.48
CA GLN A 426 5.90 -15.92 16.13
C GLN A 426 5.46 -16.28 14.75
N LEU A 427 6.44 -16.64 13.92
CA LEU A 427 6.16 -17.16 12.61
C LEU A 427 6.29 -18.68 12.62
N GLY A 428 5.21 -19.36 12.27
CA GLY A 428 5.27 -20.74 11.82
C GLY A 428 5.77 -20.74 10.39
N LEU A 429 6.79 -21.52 10.10
CA LEU A 429 7.20 -21.75 8.72
C LEU A 429 6.44 -22.98 8.22
N TYR A 430 5.89 -22.95 7.02
CA TYR A 430 5.19 -24.08 6.42
C TYR A 430 5.71 -24.36 5.03
N VAL A 431 5.69 -25.62 4.62
CA VAL A 431 6.04 -26.05 3.26
C VAL A 431 4.76 -26.51 2.59
N VAL A 432 4.44 -25.94 1.44
CA VAL A 432 3.28 -26.27 0.62
C VAL A 432 3.75 -27.03 -0.60
N GLY A 433 3.29 -28.27 -0.75
CA GLY A 433 3.40 -29.00 -2.00
C GLY A 433 2.44 -28.40 -3.01
N TYR A 434 2.92 -28.25 -4.25
CA TYR A 434 2.18 -27.68 -5.35
C TYR A 434 2.32 -28.53 -6.60
N LYS A 435 1.20 -28.80 -7.27
CA LYS A 435 1.17 -29.49 -8.57
C LYS A 435 0.14 -28.83 -9.47
N GLU A 436 0.44 -28.77 -10.75
CA GLU A 436 -0.50 -28.35 -11.78
C GLU A 436 -0.84 -29.58 -12.63
N ALA A 437 -2.11 -29.96 -12.65
CA ALA A 437 -2.60 -30.99 -13.55
C ALA A 437 -3.46 -30.34 -14.62
N GLN A 438 -3.29 -30.75 -15.87
CA GLN A 438 -4.20 -30.36 -16.94
C GLN A 438 -5.54 -31.05 -16.70
N ASP A 439 -6.61 -30.26 -16.55
CA ASP A 439 -7.97 -30.78 -16.56
C ASP A 439 -8.50 -30.69 -18.00
N VAL A 440 -8.72 -31.85 -18.61
CA VAL A 440 -9.17 -31.99 -20.00
C VAL A 440 -10.59 -31.42 -20.17
N ASN A 441 -11.43 -31.50 -19.15
CA ASN A 441 -12.81 -31.03 -19.18
C ASN A 441 -12.88 -29.50 -19.08
N LEU A 442 -12.04 -28.92 -18.22
CA LEU A 442 -11.97 -27.46 -18.03
C LEU A 442 -11.02 -26.77 -19.02
N ARG A 443 -10.26 -27.53 -19.82
CA ARG A 443 -9.20 -27.05 -20.73
C ARG A 443 -8.25 -26.06 -20.05
N LYS A 444 -8.03 -26.22 -18.74
CA LYS A 444 -7.23 -25.35 -17.89
C LYS A 444 -6.34 -26.20 -16.96
N PHE A 445 -5.19 -25.66 -16.59
CA PHE A 445 -4.38 -26.24 -15.52
C PHE A 445 -5.05 -25.94 -14.18
N VAL A 446 -5.30 -26.99 -13.39
CA VAL A 446 -5.91 -26.88 -12.07
C VAL A 446 -4.79 -27.04 -11.04
N PRO A 447 -4.45 -25.96 -10.30
CA PRO A 447 -3.43 -26.05 -9.28
C PRO A 447 -3.99 -26.77 -8.04
N GLN A 448 -3.32 -27.83 -7.62
CA GLN A 448 -3.55 -28.50 -6.35
C GLN A 448 -2.43 -28.12 -5.37
N HIS A 449 -2.78 -27.96 -4.10
CA HIS A 449 -1.81 -27.65 -3.05
C HIS A 449 -2.15 -28.38 -1.74
N ARG A 450 -1.13 -28.66 -0.95
CA ARG A 450 -1.24 -29.24 0.39
C ARG A 450 -0.10 -28.77 1.27
N VAL A 451 -0.35 -28.49 2.54
CA VAL A 451 0.73 -28.28 3.52
C VAL A 451 1.40 -29.62 3.81
N LEU A 452 2.68 -29.74 3.46
CA LEU A 452 3.52 -30.92 3.65
C LEU A 452 4.21 -30.90 5.01
N ALA A 453 4.68 -29.73 5.46
CA ALA A 453 5.42 -29.64 6.71
C ALA A 453 5.14 -28.30 7.40
N ARG A 454 5.22 -28.29 8.74
CA ARG A 454 5.17 -27.09 9.57
C ARG A 454 6.36 -27.10 10.54
N PHE A 455 7.08 -25.99 10.61
CA PHE A 455 8.22 -25.77 11.48
C PHE A 455 7.84 -24.78 12.58
N GLY A 456 7.78 -25.27 13.81
CA GLY A 456 7.69 -24.50 15.05
C GLY A 456 9.01 -24.52 15.82
N TYR A 457 9.14 -23.69 16.86
CA TYR A 457 10.39 -23.57 17.63
C TYR A 457 10.70 -24.80 18.51
N LEU A 458 9.75 -25.72 18.67
CA LEU A 458 9.94 -26.97 19.42
C LEU A 458 9.13 -28.06 18.71
N LYS A 459 9.85 -28.94 17.99
CA LYS A 459 9.38 -30.22 17.42
C LYS A 459 8.72 -30.16 16.02
N LEU A 460 9.20 -31.06 15.16
CA LEU A 460 8.51 -31.51 13.94
C LEU A 460 7.20 -32.18 14.35
N ALA A 461 6.08 -31.70 13.81
CA ALA A 461 4.81 -32.40 13.91
C ALA A 461 4.30 -32.67 12.49
N PRO A 462 4.40 -33.90 11.96
CA PRO A 462 3.55 -34.29 10.84
C PRO A 462 2.09 -34.08 11.27
N MET A 463 1.26 -33.57 10.37
CA MET A 463 -0.18 -33.47 10.66
C MET A 463 -0.73 -34.89 10.70
N VAL A 464 -0.96 -35.43 11.90
CA VAL A 464 -1.91 -36.53 12.06
C VAL A 464 -3.23 -36.01 11.52
N GLN A 465 -3.83 -36.75 10.59
CA GLN A 465 -5.17 -36.49 10.09
C GLN A 465 -6.08 -36.30 11.30
N ALA A 466 -6.41 -35.05 11.62
CA ALA A 466 -7.52 -34.80 12.51
C ALA A 466 -8.74 -35.29 11.75
N GLU A 467 -9.23 -36.46 12.13
CA GLU A 467 -10.54 -36.97 11.76
C GLU A 467 -11.59 -35.96 12.24
N ALA A 468 -11.75 -34.87 11.49
CA ALA A 468 -13.02 -34.19 11.45
C ALA A 468 -13.97 -35.21 10.83
N GLN A 469 -14.88 -35.73 11.65
CA GLN A 469 -16.01 -36.55 11.23
C GLN A 469 -16.85 -35.75 10.23
N THR A 470 -16.47 -35.78 8.96
CA THR A 470 -17.36 -35.49 7.85
C THR A 470 -17.78 -36.83 7.29
N THR A 471 -19.05 -37.17 7.55
CA THR A 471 -19.78 -38.25 6.90
C THR A 471 -19.49 -38.28 5.40
N GLY A 472 -19.33 -39.50 4.88
CA GLY A 472 -18.65 -39.78 3.62
C GLY A 472 -19.13 -38.99 2.41
N GLU A 473 -18.17 -38.32 1.75
CA GLU A 473 -18.03 -38.16 0.29
C GLU A 473 -16.78 -37.32 -0.07
N ASP A 474 -16.11 -36.69 0.91
CA ASP A 474 -15.02 -35.73 0.67
C ASP A 474 -13.60 -36.23 1.05
N ARG A 475 -13.23 -37.45 0.62
CA ARG A 475 -11.89 -38.04 0.88
C ARG A 475 -10.71 -37.37 0.14
N GLY A 476 -10.92 -36.23 -0.52
CA GLY A 476 -9.90 -35.44 -1.21
C GLY A 476 -9.79 -33.97 -0.75
N ARG A 477 -10.41 -33.60 0.39
CA ARG A 477 -10.51 -32.18 0.78
C ARG A 477 -9.17 -31.55 1.13
N PHE A 478 -8.75 -30.67 0.21
CA PHE A 478 -7.85 -29.55 0.33
C PHE A 478 -7.77 -28.99 1.76
N VAL A 479 -6.58 -29.02 2.35
CA VAL A 479 -6.31 -28.34 3.62
C VAL A 479 -6.17 -26.85 3.32
N ASP A 480 -7.00 -26.05 3.98
CA ASP A 480 -6.89 -24.59 3.98
C ASP A 480 -5.46 -24.16 4.38
N LEU A 481 -4.81 -23.34 3.55
CA LEU A 481 -3.47 -22.82 3.89
C LEU A 481 -3.56 -21.90 5.12
N PRO A 482 -2.56 -21.94 6.00
CA PRO A 482 -2.46 -20.97 7.09
C PRO A 482 -2.31 -19.54 6.53
N GLU A 483 -3.01 -18.58 7.13
CA GLU A 483 -2.85 -17.15 6.80
C GLU A 483 -1.37 -16.75 6.90
N GLY A 484 -0.84 -16.10 5.87
CA GLY A 484 0.60 -15.84 5.82
C GLY A 484 1.14 -15.27 4.52
N ILE A 485 2.47 -15.20 4.44
CA ILE A 485 3.23 -14.85 3.25
C ILE A 485 3.81 -16.12 2.64
N ILE A 486 3.84 -16.24 1.31
CA ILE A 486 4.37 -17.42 0.60
C ILE A 486 5.53 -17.01 -0.33
N SER A 487 6.52 -17.90 -0.51
CA SER A 487 7.64 -17.74 -1.45
C SER A 487 7.24 -18.05 -2.89
N SER A 488 8.15 -17.73 -3.82
CA SER A 488 8.17 -18.37 -5.13
C SER A 488 8.27 -19.90 -4.98
N PRO A 489 7.70 -20.69 -5.91
CA PRO A 489 7.88 -22.12 -5.87
C PRO A 489 9.32 -22.50 -6.20
N ILE A 490 9.72 -23.59 -5.57
CA ILE A 490 11.00 -24.24 -5.72
C ILE A 490 10.70 -25.58 -6.36
N SER A 491 11.37 -25.88 -7.47
CA SER A 491 11.20 -27.17 -8.13
C SER A 491 11.68 -28.28 -7.21
N LEU A 492 10.98 -29.42 -7.17
CA LEU A 492 11.50 -30.61 -6.48
C LEU A 492 12.47 -31.41 -7.35
N HIS A 493 12.68 -31.01 -8.61
CA HIS A 493 13.53 -31.74 -9.55
C HIS A 493 15.00 -31.89 -9.10
N TRP A 494 15.48 -31.06 -8.18
CA TRP A 494 16.82 -31.21 -7.62
C TRP A 494 16.96 -32.44 -6.71
N LEU A 495 15.87 -32.97 -6.13
CA LEU A 495 15.91 -34.27 -5.44
C LEU A 495 16.22 -35.43 -6.39
N TRP A 496 16.04 -35.21 -7.69
CA TRP A 496 16.34 -36.18 -8.75
C TRP A 496 17.72 -35.97 -9.36
N THR A 497 18.56 -35.10 -8.79
CA THR A 497 19.96 -35.02 -9.21
C THR A 497 20.67 -36.32 -8.86
N LEU A 498 21.38 -36.87 -9.85
CA LEU A 498 22.21 -38.06 -9.66
C LEU A 498 23.18 -37.82 -8.49
N PRO A 499 23.21 -38.67 -7.46
CA PRO A 499 24.25 -38.59 -6.43
C PRO A 499 25.64 -38.76 -7.09
N PRO A 500 26.71 -38.25 -6.46
CA PRO A 500 28.06 -38.51 -6.95
C PRO A 500 28.31 -40.03 -6.94
N GLU A 501 28.84 -40.52 -8.07
CA GLU A 501 29.28 -41.89 -8.40
C GLU A 501 28.67 -43.07 -7.60
N GLY A 502 27.81 -43.87 -8.25
CA GLY A 502 27.50 -45.22 -7.75
C GLY A 502 26.14 -45.79 -8.19
N GLU A 503 25.09 -44.96 -8.30
CA GLU A 503 23.73 -45.46 -8.62
C GLU A 503 23.44 -45.58 -10.13
N PHE A 504 23.85 -44.60 -10.94
CA PHE A 504 23.62 -44.66 -12.40
C PHE A 504 24.71 -45.48 -13.08
N LYS A 505 24.36 -46.72 -13.45
CA LYS A 505 25.24 -47.66 -14.16
C LYS A 505 25.24 -47.49 -15.69
N GLY A 506 24.43 -46.57 -16.22
CA GLY A 506 24.33 -46.30 -17.66
C GLY A 506 25.41 -45.36 -18.19
N ASN A 507 25.43 -45.17 -19.51
CA ASN A 507 26.35 -44.26 -20.17
C ASN A 507 26.02 -42.80 -19.82
N LYS A 508 26.93 -42.13 -19.10
CA LYS A 508 26.77 -40.72 -18.68
C LYS A 508 26.73 -39.73 -19.85
N GLN A 509 26.99 -40.14 -21.08
CA GLN A 509 26.85 -39.28 -22.27
C GLN A 509 25.54 -39.53 -23.04
N ASP A 510 24.84 -40.63 -22.78
CA ASP A 510 23.60 -40.95 -23.48
C ASP A 510 22.40 -40.28 -22.80
N LYS A 511 21.78 -39.35 -23.53
CA LYS A 511 20.60 -38.60 -23.08
C LYS A 511 19.37 -39.50 -22.92
N GLN A 512 19.23 -40.52 -23.77
CA GLN A 512 18.09 -41.44 -23.77
C GLN A 512 18.17 -42.34 -22.53
N GLU A 513 19.33 -42.91 -22.22
CA GLU A 513 19.51 -43.76 -21.03
C GLU A 513 19.32 -43.00 -19.73
N LYS A 514 19.80 -41.75 -19.66
CA LYS A 514 19.50 -40.88 -18.51
C LYS A 514 18.01 -40.60 -18.37
N LEU A 515 17.33 -40.31 -19.48
CA LEU A 515 15.87 -40.08 -19.48
C LEU A 515 15.12 -41.33 -19.05
N THR A 516 15.54 -42.52 -19.50
CA THR A 516 14.92 -43.79 -19.13
C THR A 516 15.18 -44.13 -17.67
N PHE A 517 16.42 -43.96 -17.18
CA PHE A 517 16.75 -44.14 -15.76
C PHE A 517 15.95 -43.20 -14.85
N VAL A 518 15.82 -41.92 -15.22
CA VAL A 518 14.99 -40.97 -14.48
C VAL A 518 13.52 -41.40 -14.53
N LYS A 519 13.00 -41.82 -15.69
CA LYS A 519 11.62 -42.32 -15.85
C LYS A 519 11.36 -43.64 -15.11
N GLU A 520 12.33 -44.52 -15.01
CA GLU A 520 12.24 -45.79 -14.27
C GLU A 520 12.35 -45.54 -12.77
N LYS A 521 13.21 -44.62 -12.32
CA LYS A 521 13.26 -44.16 -10.93
C LYS A 521 11.97 -43.42 -10.52
N ASP A 522 11.33 -42.72 -11.46
CA ASP A 522 10.02 -42.06 -11.32
C ASP A 522 8.83 -43.06 -11.35
N ARG A 523 8.97 -44.21 -12.02
CA ARG A 523 7.91 -45.24 -12.15
C ARG A 523 8.01 -46.41 -11.16
N GLY A 524 9.21 -46.74 -10.68
CA GLY A 524 9.53 -47.99 -10.00
C GLY A 524 9.60 -47.92 -8.47
N ASP A 525 9.62 -46.72 -7.90
CA ASP A 525 9.54 -46.52 -6.46
C ASP A 525 8.29 -45.67 -6.14
N ASP A 526 7.66 -45.90 -4.99
CA ASP A 526 6.73 -44.98 -4.30
C ASP A 526 7.46 -43.66 -3.89
N PHE A 527 8.36 -43.16 -4.72
CA PHE A 527 9.15 -41.94 -4.54
C PHE A 527 8.38 -40.76 -5.15
N PHE A 528 7.61 -40.08 -4.31
CA PHE A 528 6.96 -38.77 -4.56
C PHE A 528 5.92 -38.74 -5.69
N SER A 529 4.79 -39.41 -5.52
CA SER A 529 3.77 -39.50 -6.57
C SER A 529 2.80 -38.31 -6.69
N ASP A 530 3.08 -37.10 -6.18
CA ASP A 530 2.08 -36.02 -6.31
C ASP A 530 2.63 -34.62 -6.56
N TRP A 531 3.69 -34.16 -5.90
CA TRP A 531 4.03 -32.73 -5.89
C TRP A 531 5.22 -32.40 -6.80
N GLN A 532 5.08 -31.40 -7.67
CA GLN A 532 6.12 -30.98 -8.64
C GLN A 532 6.96 -29.81 -8.13
N LEU A 533 6.34 -28.95 -7.32
CA LEU A 533 6.95 -27.76 -6.72
C LEU A 533 6.67 -27.75 -5.22
N ILE A 534 7.55 -27.11 -4.44
CA ILE A 534 7.30 -26.74 -3.05
C ILE A 534 7.36 -25.23 -2.88
N LYS A 535 6.58 -24.72 -1.94
CA LYS A 535 6.61 -23.32 -1.52
C LYS A 535 6.85 -23.24 -0.03
N ILE A 536 7.57 -22.22 0.38
CA ILE A 536 7.79 -21.94 1.78
C ILE A 536 6.86 -20.78 2.16
N GLY A 537 6.11 -20.92 3.24
CA GLY A 537 5.30 -19.84 3.76
C GLY A 537 5.60 -19.54 5.22
N LEU A 538 5.29 -18.31 5.63
CA LEU A 538 5.34 -17.85 7.01
C LEU A 538 3.93 -17.51 7.46
N THR A 539 3.46 -18.16 8.51
CA THR A 539 2.17 -17.89 9.16
C THR A 539 2.37 -17.24 10.52
N THR A 540 1.49 -16.32 10.92
CA THR A 540 1.57 -15.63 12.22
C THR A 540 0.87 -16.45 13.29
N ASN A 541 1.62 -17.11 14.18
CA ASN A 541 1.09 -17.82 15.34
C ASN A 541 1.81 -17.36 16.63
N ILE A 542 1.58 -16.11 17.07
CA ILE A 542 1.89 -15.50 18.40
C ILE A 542 3.27 -15.79 19.02
N GLY A 543 4.17 -14.77 19.11
CA GLY A 543 5.52 -14.84 19.76
C GLY A 543 6.85 -14.74 18.91
N GLY A 544 7.28 -13.54 18.50
CA GLY A 544 8.65 -13.22 18.00
C GLY A 544 9.03 -13.41 16.49
N ILE A 545 9.45 -12.32 15.83
CA ILE A 545 10.09 -12.29 14.48
C ILE A 545 11.54 -11.80 14.59
N ARG A 546 12.51 -12.51 13.98
CA ARG A 546 13.75 -11.92 13.44
C ARG A 546 13.53 -11.63 11.96
N LEU A 547 13.93 -10.48 11.43
CA LEU A 547 13.87 -10.15 9.97
C LEU A 547 14.53 -11.19 9.06
N LEU A 548 15.32 -12.06 9.68
CA LEU A 548 16.15 -13.06 9.07
C LEU A 548 16.03 -14.33 9.92
N LYS A 549 15.63 -15.45 9.31
CA LYS A 549 15.67 -16.76 9.94
C LYS A 549 16.58 -17.68 9.14
N THR A 550 17.58 -18.20 9.81
CA THR A 550 18.43 -19.27 9.31
C THR A 550 17.73 -20.60 9.60
N ILE A 551 17.59 -21.43 8.58
CA ILE A 551 16.99 -22.77 8.68
C ILE A 551 18.09 -23.78 8.41
N ASN A 552 18.11 -24.85 9.21
CA ASN A 552 18.97 -26.00 8.97
C ASN A 552 18.37 -26.81 7.81
N TRP A 553 19.14 -26.95 6.73
CA TRP A 553 18.69 -27.64 5.52
C TRP A 553 18.29 -29.09 5.78
N THR A 554 19.09 -29.80 6.55
CA THR A 554 18.88 -31.20 6.92
C THR A 554 17.55 -31.41 7.64
N GLU A 555 17.21 -30.51 8.57
CA GLU A 555 15.93 -30.55 9.30
C GLU A 555 14.74 -30.26 8.38
N LEU A 556 14.89 -29.28 7.48
CA LEU A 556 13.87 -28.95 6.47
C LEU A 556 13.57 -30.18 5.60
N MET A 557 14.61 -30.84 5.12
CA MET A 557 14.50 -32.02 4.27
C MET A 557 13.90 -33.22 4.97
N ASN A 558 14.34 -33.52 6.19
CA ASN A 558 13.75 -34.59 6.98
C ASN A 558 12.24 -34.38 7.18
N GLY A 559 11.80 -33.14 7.41
CA GLY A 559 10.37 -32.81 7.54
C GLY A 559 9.57 -33.00 6.25
N ILE A 560 10.12 -32.60 5.11
CA ILE A 560 9.47 -32.75 3.79
C ILE A 560 9.36 -34.24 3.41
N LEU A 561 10.46 -35.00 3.58
CA LEU A 561 10.54 -36.41 3.21
C LEU A 561 9.63 -37.30 4.07
N ALA A 562 9.49 -36.97 5.36
CA ALA A 562 8.64 -37.71 6.29
C ALA A 562 7.13 -37.65 5.92
N ASP A 563 6.59 -36.47 5.56
CA ASP A 563 5.16 -36.34 5.21
C ASP A 563 4.85 -36.81 3.78
N MET A 564 5.84 -36.75 2.89
CA MET A 564 5.75 -37.32 1.55
C MET A 564 5.77 -38.86 1.54
N LYS A 565 5.77 -39.52 2.70
CA LYS A 565 5.82 -40.99 2.87
C LYS A 565 6.96 -41.63 2.09
N CYS A 566 8.12 -40.97 2.04
CA CYS A 566 9.29 -41.50 1.35
C CYS A 566 9.90 -42.65 2.17
N THR A 567 9.50 -43.89 1.87
CA THR A 567 9.83 -45.09 2.67
C THR A 567 11.29 -45.56 2.54
N LYS A 568 12.13 -44.90 1.74
CA LYS A 568 13.49 -45.36 1.40
C LYS A 568 14.62 -44.33 1.61
N THR A 569 14.40 -43.23 2.32
CA THR A 569 15.45 -42.20 2.51
C THR A 569 16.17 -42.23 3.86
N SER A 570 15.86 -43.18 4.76
CA SER A 570 16.70 -43.40 5.95
C SER A 570 18.13 -43.84 5.61
N SER A 571 18.36 -44.42 4.42
CA SER A 571 19.70 -44.74 3.92
C SER A 571 20.38 -43.59 3.18
N LEU A 572 19.63 -42.80 2.41
CA LEU A 572 20.18 -41.69 1.59
C LEU A 572 20.67 -40.49 2.41
N ILE A 573 20.18 -40.28 3.64
CA ILE A 573 20.71 -39.22 4.52
C ILE A 573 21.83 -39.76 5.41
N GLY A 574 21.83 -41.06 5.70
CA GLY A 574 22.90 -41.74 6.44
C GLY A 574 24.21 -41.86 5.65
N GLU A 575 24.15 -41.84 4.31
CA GLU A 575 25.34 -41.83 3.44
C GLU A 575 25.84 -40.41 3.08
N PHE A 576 25.16 -39.36 3.55
CA PHE A 576 25.53 -37.95 3.32
C PHE A 576 26.12 -37.24 4.55
N LEU A 577 26.18 -37.90 5.71
CA LEU A 577 27.00 -37.51 6.87
C LEU A 577 28.35 -38.24 6.82
#